data_AF-A0A932B213-F1
#
_entry.id   AF-A0A932B213-F1
#
_cell.length_a   1.000
_cell.length_b   1.000
_cell.length_c   1.000
_cell.angle_alpha   90.00
_cell.angle_beta   90.00
_cell.angle_gamma   90.00
#
_symmetry.space_group_name_H-M   'P 1'
#
loop_
_entity.id
_entity.type
_entity.pdbx_description
1 polymer ?
#
loop_
_entity_poly.entity_id
_entity_poly.type
_entity_poly.pdbx_seq_one_letter_code
_entity_poly.pdbx_strand_id
1 'polypeptide(L)' 'SGATFILLHKSQDKPAQAASTLKFFEWAYVNGDKTASELEYVPLPASVKDLVRKQWAGITDTAGKAVSYK' A
#
# COMPACT_ATOMS: atom_id res chain seq x y z
N SER A 1 11.97 -5.12 18.32
CA SER A 1 11.32 -5.16 17.00
C SER A 1 10.79 -3.78 16.68
N GLY A 2 11.14 -3.22 15.52
CA GLY A 2 10.64 -1.92 15.06
C GLY A 2 9.88 -2.13 13.76
N ALA A 3 8.58 -1.85 13.75
CA ALA A 3 7.80 -1.83 12.52
C ALA A 3 7.79 -0.40 11.97
N THR A 4 7.92 -0.28 10.66
CA THR A 4 7.73 0.99 9.95
C THR A 4 6.34 0.98 9.31
N PHE A 5 5.68 2.13 9.31
CA PHE A 5 4.33 2.28 8.80
C PHE A 5 4.26 3.38 7.76
N ILE A 6 3.29 3.24 6.86
CA ILE A 6 2.92 4.25 5.88
C ILE A 6 1.53 4.73 6.23
N LEU A 7 1.37 6.05 6.32
CA LEU A 7 0.10 6.68 6.65
C LEU A 7 -0.49 7.30 5.39
N LEU A 8 -1.76 7.02 5.15
CA LEU A 8 -2.56 7.65 4.11
C LEU A 8 -3.87 8.14 4.74
N HIS A 9 -4.39 9.25 4.25
CA HIS A 9 -5.75 9.66 4.57
C HIS A 9 -6.75 8.61 4.08
N LYS A 10 -7.80 8.35 4.87
CA LYS A 10 -8.86 7.42 4.45
C LYS A 10 -9.71 8.00 3.32
N SER A 11 -10.07 9.28 3.44
CA SER A 11 -10.72 10.09 2.40
C SER A 11 -9.65 10.92 1.68
N GLN A 12 -9.57 10.79 0.37
CA GLN A 12 -8.53 11.37 -0.47
C GLN A 12 -9.08 12.53 -1.27
N ASP A 13 -8.69 13.76 -0.92
CA ASP A 13 -9.00 14.96 -1.70
C ASP A 13 -8.34 14.94 -3.10
N LYS A 14 -7.30 14.12 -3.23
CA LYS A 14 -6.46 13.97 -4.41
C LYS A 14 -6.40 12.50 -4.84
N PRO A 15 -7.50 11.92 -5.37
CA PRO A 15 -7.62 10.49 -5.61
C PRO A 15 -6.62 9.94 -6.63
N ALA A 16 -6.19 10.75 -7.61
CA ALA A 16 -5.16 10.34 -8.57
C ALA A 16 -3.78 10.11 -7.92
N GLN A 17 -3.42 10.95 -6.94
CA GLN A 17 -2.19 10.81 -6.16
C GLN A 17 -2.26 9.60 -5.22
N ALA A 18 -3.43 9.36 -4.62
CA ALA A 18 -3.68 8.16 -3.84
C ALA A 18 -3.51 6.89 -4.69
N ALA A 19 -4.13 6.83 -5.87
CA ALA A 19 -3.99 5.72 -6.80
C ALA A 19 -2.53 5.46 -7.19
N SER A 20 -1.77 6.51 -7.47
CA SER A 20 -0.35 6.41 -7.81
C SER A 20 0.49 5.86 -6.65
N THR A 21 0.21 6.33 -5.43
CA THR A 21 0.85 5.85 -4.20
C THR A 21 0.56 4.37 -3.95
N LEU A 22 -0.71 3.96 -4.05
CA LEU A 22 -1.11 2.56 -3.88
C LEU A 22 -0.47 1.66 -4.95
N LYS A 23 -0.40 2.13 -6.20
CA LYS A 23 0.26 1.41 -7.30
C LYS A 23 1.76 1.23 -7.05
N PHE A 24 2.43 2.24 -6.52
CA PHE A 24 3.84 2.14 -6.12
C PHE A 24 4.06 1.07 -5.06
N PHE A 25 3.25 1.05 -4.00
CA PHE A 25 3.39 0.03 -2.95
C PHE A 25 2.95 -1.36 -3.38
N GLU A 26 1.97 -1.49 -4.28
CA GLU A 26 1.66 -2.77 -4.91
C GLU A 26 2.88 -3.30 -5.68
N TRP A 27 3.50 -2.45 -6.51
CA TRP A 27 4.72 -2.83 -7.23
C TRP A 27 5.84 -3.26 -6.27
N ALA A 28 6.03 -2.52 -5.17
CA ALA A 28 7.02 -2.86 -4.15
C ALA A 28 6.70 -4.20 -3.46
N TYR A 29 5.43 -4.49 -3.15
CA TYR A 29 5.04 -5.79 -2.57
C TYR A 29 5.17 -6.97 -3.53
N VAL A 30 5.09 -6.73 -4.84
CA VAL A 30 5.26 -7.77 -5.87
C VAL A 30 6.73 -8.01 -6.21
N ASN A 31 7.54 -6.94 -6.30
CA ASN A 31 8.89 -7.01 -6.88
C ASN A 31 10.02 -6.68 -5.89
N GLY A 32 9.70 -6.08 -4.75
CA GLY A 32 10.69 -5.45 -3.85
C GLY A 32 11.27 -6.37 -2.78
N ASP A 33 10.81 -7.61 -2.62
CA ASP A 33 11.24 -8.48 -1.52
C ASP A 33 12.74 -8.75 -1.53
N LYS A 34 13.30 -9.01 -2.73
CA LYS A 34 14.73 -9.22 -2.89
C LYS A 34 15.51 -7.97 -2.46
N THR A 35 15.11 -6.79 -2.95
CA THR A 35 15.75 -5.51 -2.62
C THR A 35 15.65 -5.21 -1.12
N ALA A 36 14.52 -5.51 -0.48
CA ALA A 36 14.36 -5.35 0.96
C ALA A 36 15.34 -6.25 1.74
N SER A 37 15.45 -7.52 1.35
CA SER A 37 16.39 -8.46 1.98
C SER A 37 17.86 -8.10 1.76
N GLU A 38 18.23 -7.57 0.59
CA GLU A 38 19.58 -7.06 0.30
C GLU A 38 19.97 -5.87 1.19
N LEU A 39 18.97 -5.11 1.68
CA LEU A 39 19.13 -4.01 2.63
C LEU A 39 18.90 -4.45 4.09
N GLU A 40 18.87 -5.76 4.36
CA GLU A 40 18.64 -6.35 5.68
C GLU A 40 17.25 -6.05 6.31
N TYR A 41 16.26 -5.66 5.50
CA TYR A 41 14.86 -5.60 5.92
C TYR A 41 14.18 -6.95 5.74
N VAL A 42 13.28 -7.29 6.67
CA VAL A 42 12.45 -8.50 6.60
C VAL A 42 11.20 -8.21 5.76
N PRO A 43 11.01 -8.86 4.60
CA PRO A 43 9.80 -8.67 3.80
C PRO A 43 8.56 -9.17 4.54
N LEU A 44 7.42 -8.49 4.33
CA LEU A 44 6.15 -8.92 4.91
C LEU A 44 5.74 -10.28 4.33
N PRO A 45 5.22 -11.22 5.15
CA PRO A 45 4.63 -12.45 4.65
C PRO A 45 3.48 -12.17 3.66
N ALA A 46 3.26 -13.09 2.71
CA ALA A 46 2.21 -12.94 1.70
C ALA A 46 0.83 -12.68 2.32
N SER A 47 0.48 -13.38 3.39
CA SER A 47 -0.79 -13.21 4.11
C SER A 47 -0.98 -11.78 4.66
N VAL A 48 0.11 -11.14 5.11
CA VAL A 48 0.07 -9.76 5.61
C VAL A 48 -0.06 -8.77 4.45
N LYS A 49 0.64 -9.00 3.33
CA LYS A 49 0.48 -8.18 2.11
C LYS A 49 -0.95 -8.24 1.58
N ASP A 50 -1.55 -9.43 1.58
CA ASP A 50 -2.95 -9.61 1.16
C ASP A 50 -3.94 -8.93 2.10
N LEU A 51 -3.68 -8.98 3.42
CA LEU A 51 -4.45 -8.21 4.39
C LEU A 51 -4.37 -6.70 4.10
N VAL A 52 -3.18 -6.17 3.82
CA VAL A 52 -3.00 -4.74 3.47
C VAL A 52 -3.78 -4.38 2.20
N ARG A 53 -3.69 -5.19 1.14
CA ARG A 53 -4.46 -4.99 -0.10
C ARG A 53 -5.96 -4.96 0.16
N LYS A 54 -6.47 -5.83 1.04
CA LYS A 54 -7.88 -5.83 1.42
C LYS A 54 -8.27 -4.54 2.16
N GLN A 55 -7.39 -4.00 3.01
CA GLN A 55 -7.65 -2.74 3.72
C GLN A 55 -7.66 -1.52 2.79
N TRP A 56 -6.90 -1.54 1.68
CA TRP A 56 -6.90 -0.45 0.71
C TRP A 56 -8.27 -0.22 0.05
N ALA A 57 -9.16 -1.22 0.02
CA ALA A 57 -10.54 -1.04 -0.42
C ALA A 57 -11.33 -0.01 0.41
N GLY A 58 -10.86 0.29 1.63
CA GLY A 58 -11.43 1.32 2.50
C GLY A 58 -10.91 2.74 2.24
N ILE A 59 -9.99 2.93 1.28
CA ILE A 59 -9.49 4.24 0.86
C ILE A 59 -10.40 4.76 -0.25
N THR A 60 -11.01 5.92 0.00
CA THR A 60 -12.02 6.51 -0.89
C THR A 60 -11.65 7.92 -1.31
N ASP A 61 -12.29 8.44 -2.35
CA ASP A 61 -12.37 9.88 -2.59
C ASP A 61 -13.36 10.55 -1.61
N THR A 62 -13.51 11.87 -1.72
CA THR A 62 -14.42 12.68 -0.88
C THR A 62 -15.90 12.40 -1.13
N ALA A 63 -16.25 11.71 -2.23
CA ALA A 63 -17.60 11.23 -2.53
C ALA A 63 -17.86 9.80 -2.02
N GLY A 64 -16.87 9.18 -1.36
CA GLY A 64 -16.97 7.82 -0.82
C GLY A 64 -16.73 6.71 -1.85
N LYS A 65 -16.32 7.05 -3.08
CA LYS A 65 -15.95 6.05 -4.09
C LYS A 65 -14.54 5.54 -3.83
N ALA A 66 -14.36 4.22 -3.84
CA ALA A 66 -13.05 3.61 -3.65
C ALA A 66 -12.03 4.08 -4.71
N VAL A 67 -10.81 4.35 -4.27
CA VAL A 67 -9.71 4.70 -5.17
C VAL A 67 -9.23 3.44 -5.89
N SER A 68 -9.39 3.38 -7.22
CA SER A 68 -8.80 2.29 -8.03
C SER A 68 -7.33 2.55 -8.28
N TYR A 69 -6.49 1.54 -8.05
CA TYR A 69 -5.05 1.56 -8.35
C TYR A 69 -4.65 0.46 -9.34
N LYS A 70 -5.60 -0.39 -9.72
CA LYS A 70 -5.51 -1.40 -10.78
C LYS A 70 -6.16 -0.87 -12.05
#